data_AF-A0A940L8J0-F1
#
_entry.id   AF-A0A940L8J0-F1
#
_cell.length_a   1.000
_cell.length_b   1.000
_cell.length_c   1.000
_cell.angle_alpha   90.00
_cell.angle_beta   90.00
_cell.angle_gamma   90.00
#
_symmetry.space_group_name_H-M   'P 1'
#
loop_
_entity.id
_entity.type
_entity.pdbx_description
1 polymer ?
#
loop_
_entity_poly.entity_id
_entity_poly.type
_entity_poly.pdbx_seq_one_letter_code
_entity_poly.pdbx_strand_id
1 'polypeptide(L)'
;MNSRSNIQDELNELNSGLNSNSNNPYSVPEGYFEGLAASVLAKIKGETPVSAMEELVQLSPFLAGIPKKMPYAVPEDFFQSNIEGLKAFTSESEESLVLSFIDKEMPYEVPAGYFANVPEQVLEKVSGHQATKVVPMGRKRWMRLAVAAAVAGIMVASGIFYFNNRGGSSVTSDPAMAVKKASTKELNDFINATAVTDDKSQVTVKNSLKAAKIFVDVSDKELNDFLDQMPTDDEIDIN
;
A
#
# COMPACT_ATOMS: atom_id res chain seq x y z
N MET A 1 35.73 -12.38 16.35
CA MET A 1 34.66 -11.35 16.26
C MET A 1 35.30 -9.96 16.29
N ASN A 2 36.07 -9.58 15.26
CA ASN A 2 36.74 -8.26 15.23
C ASN A 2 36.50 -7.61 13.87
N SER A 3 35.35 -6.96 13.71
CA SER A 3 35.04 -6.13 12.54
C SER A 3 34.11 -5.01 13.01
N ARG A 4 34.71 -3.96 13.59
CA ARG A 4 34.06 -2.66 13.71
C ARG A 4 35.07 -1.63 13.22
N SER A 5 35.20 -1.56 11.90
CA SER A 5 35.84 -0.42 11.27
C SER A 5 35.05 0.81 11.70
N ASN A 6 35.75 1.79 12.29
CA ASN A 6 35.11 3.00 12.76
C ASN A 6 34.75 3.82 11.52
N ILE A 7 33.57 4.44 11.48
CA ILE A 7 33.08 5.16 10.30
C ILE A 7 34.09 6.22 9.82
N GLN A 8 34.88 6.78 10.74
CA GLN A 8 35.95 7.73 10.44
C GLN A 8 37.10 7.10 9.65
N ASP A 9 37.48 5.86 9.97
CA ASP A 9 38.54 5.13 9.27
C ASP A 9 38.12 4.75 7.85
N GLU A 10 36.87 4.31 7.68
CA GLU A 10 36.28 4.01 6.37
C GLU A 10 36.17 5.26 5.48
N LEU A 11 35.75 6.39 6.05
CA LEU A 11 35.65 7.66 5.31
C LEU A 11 37.02 8.18 4.85
N ASN A 12 38.05 8.00 5.68
CA ASN A 12 39.43 8.35 5.33
C ASN A 12 39.96 7.43 4.21
N GLU A 13 39.69 6.12 4.29
CA GLU A 13 40.07 5.15 3.24
C GLU A 13 39.38 5.45 1.90
N LEU A 14 38.13 5.90 1.95
CA LEU A 14 37.36 6.32 0.78
C LEU A 14 37.73 7.73 0.27
N ASN A 15 38.73 8.39 0.85
CA ASN A 15 39.11 9.79 0.55
C ASN A 15 37.89 10.73 0.51
N SER A 16 36.96 10.54 1.45
CA SER A 16 35.73 11.33 1.50
C SER A 16 36.02 12.78 1.88
N GLY A 17 35.45 13.73 1.14
CA GLY A 17 35.54 15.17 1.44
C GLY A 17 34.71 15.62 2.67
N LEU A 18 34.05 14.68 3.34
CA LEU A 18 33.35 14.94 4.60
C LEU A 18 34.38 15.09 5.72
N ASN A 19 34.46 16.28 6.30
CA ASN A 19 35.39 16.60 7.39
C ASN A 19 35.13 15.69 8.60
N SER A 20 36.03 14.72 8.85
CA SER A 20 35.94 13.76 9.96
C SER A 20 36.20 14.39 11.33
N ASN A 21 36.71 15.63 11.37
CA ASN A 21 36.85 16.44 12.59
C ASN A 21 35.53 17.13 12.96
N SER A 22 34.43 16.39 12.98
CA SER A 22 33.17 16.85 13.54
C SER A 22 33.31 16.88 15.06
N ASN A 23 33.82 17.99 15.62
CA ASN A 23 33.60 18.33 17.02
C ASN A 23 32.07 18.35 17.21
N ASN A 24 31.52 17.27 17.75
CA ASN A 24 30.09 17.15 17.94
C ASN A 24 29.65 18.33 18.83
N PRO A 25 28.84 19.28 18.33
CA PRO A 25 28.39 20.42 19.13
C PRO A 25 27.52 19.98 20.31
N TYR A 26 27.11 18.70 20.32
CA TYR A 26 26.34 18.07 21.39
C TYR A 26 27.21 17.17 22.26
N SER A 27 28.24 17.73 22.89
CA SER A 27 28.98 17.07 23.97
C SER A 27 28.55 17.61 25.33
N VAL A 28 28.42 16.71 26.30
CA VAL A 28 28.22 17.11 27.70
C VAL A 28 29.59 17.27 28.38
N PRO A 29 29.72 18.15 29.39
CA PRO A 29 30.93 18.25 30.18
C PRO A 29 31.32 16.92 30.84
N GLU A 30 32.61 16.72 31.05
CA GLU A 30 33.12 15.58 31.79
C GLU A 30 32.48 15.52 33.19
N GLY A 31 32.01 14.34 33.60
CA GLY A 31 31.33 14.14 34.88
C GLY A 31 29.86 14.57 34.94
N TYR A 32 29.23 15.04 33.85
CA TYR A 32 27.82 15.48 33.84
C TYR A 32 26.86 14.43 34.42
N PHE A 33 27.10 13.15 34.16
CA PHE A 33 26.24 12.05 34.61
C PHE A 33 26.60 11.49 35.99
N GLU A 34 27.80 11.73 36.52
CA GLU A 34 28.27 11.09 37.76
C GLU A 34 27.48 11.57 39.00
N GLY A 35 26.99 12.81 38.98
CA GLY A 35 26.18 13.39 40.07
C GLY A 35 24.68 13.53 39.76
N LEU A 36 24.23 13.16 38.55
CA LEU A 36 22.87 13.47 38.09
C LEU A 36 21.81 12.73 38.91
N ALA A 37 22.01 11.43 39.16
CA ALA A 37 21.07 10.64 39.94
C ALA A 37 20.94 11.16 41.39
N ALA A 38 22.06 11.52 42.02
CA ALA A 38 22.07 12.08 43.37
C ALA A 38 21.39 13.46 43.41
N SER A 39 21.65 14.32 42.43
CA SER A 39 21.02 15.64 42.31
C SER A 39 19.50 15.56 42.10
N VAL A 40 19.06 14.64 41.23
CA VAL A 40 17.62 14.39 41.01
C VAL A 40 16.97 13.86 42.28
N LEU A 41 17.58 12.89 42.96
CA LEU A 41 17.05 12.36 44.22
C LEU A 41 17.01 13.40 45.34
N ALA A 42 18.02 14.27 45.45
CA ALA A 42 18.03 15.35 46.44
C ALA A 42 16.88 16.35 46.20
N LYS A 43 16.59 16.67 44.94
CA LYS A 43 15.43 17.50 44.56
C LYS A 43 14.09 16.83 44.87
N ILE A 44 13.97 15.52 44.59
CA ILE A 44 12.73 14.77 44.85
C ILE A 44 12.49 14.60 46.35
N LYS A 45 13.55 14.39 47.13
CA LYS A 45 13.46 14.19 48.58
C LYS A 45 13.18 15.47 49.37
N GLY A 46 13.24 16.65 48.73
CA GLY A 46 12.83 17.91 49.34
C GLY A 46 13.52 18.16 50.69
N GLU A 47 14.87 18.20 50.72
CA GLU A 47 15.64 18.39 51.96
C GLU A 47 15.43 19.77 52.64
N THR A 48 14.49 20.59 52.16
CA THR A 48 13.98 21.78 52.84
C THR A 48 12.46 21.68 52.92
N PRO A 49 11.84 21.74 54.11
CA PRO A 49 10.38 21.73 54.24
C PRO A 49 9.81 23.06 53.72
N VAL A 50 9.59 23.13 52.41
CA VAL A 50 8.88 24.24 51.78
C VAL A 50 7.40 23.88 51.72
N SER A 51 6.53 24.84 51.99
CA SER A 51 5.08 24.63 51.85
C SER A 51 4.77 24.18 50.42
N ALA A 52 3.77 23.31 50.22
CA ALA A 52 3.38 22.84 48.88
C ALA A 52 3.08 23.99 47.89
N MET A 53 2.67 25.16 48.40
CA MET A 53 2.53 26.37 47.59
C MET A 53 3.88 26.88 47.07
N GLU A 54 4.89 26.90 47.94
CA GLU A 54 6.22 27.41 47.66
C GLU A 54 6.99 26.47 46.72
N GLU A 55 6.80 25.15 46.88
CA GLU A 55 7.24 24.15 45.90
C GLU A 55 6.59 24.35 44.53
N LEU A 56 5.27 24.56 44.48
CA LEU A 56 4.56 24.81 43.23
C LEU A 56 5.04 26.09 42.54
N VAL A 57 5.32 27.16 43.31
CA VAL A 57 5.91 28.40 42.80
C VAL A 57 7.30 28.15 42.20
N GLN A 58 8.13 27.36 42.87
CA GLN A 58 9.50 27.07 42.42
C GLN A 58 9.54 26.14 41.20
N LEU A 59 8.68 25.12 41.15
CA LEU A 59 8.60 24.18 40.03
C LEU A 59 7.87 24.78 38.82
N SER A 60 6.84 25.59 39.08
CA SER A 60 5.93 26.08 38.06
C SER A 60 5.23 27.37 38.51
N PRO A 61 5.87 28.54 38.36
CA PRO A 61 5.26 29.83 38.74
C PRO A 61 3.94 30.07 37.98
N PHE A 62 3.80 29.50 36.78
CA PHE A 62 2.56 29.52 36.02
C PHE A 62 1.43 28.77 36.73
N LEU A 63 1.62 27.50 37.14
CA LEU A 63 0.58 26.72 37.82
C LEU A 63 0.25 27.31 39.19
N ALA A 64 1.25 27.86 39.90
CA ALA A 64 1.03 28.54 41.16
C ALA A 64 0.13 29.78 41.01
N GLY A 65 0.18 30.47 39.85
CA GLY A 65 -0.67 31.60 39.53
C GLY A 65 -2.09 31.24 39.06
N ILE A 66 -2.38 29.97 38.78
CA ILE A 66 -3.72 29.56 38.34
C ILE A 66 -4.66 29.48 39.55
N PRO A 67 -5.80 30.21 39.54
CA PRO A 67 -6.76 30.13 40.63
C PRO A 67 -7.38 28.73 40.69
N LYS A 68 -7.37 28.10 41.87
CA LYS A 68 -7.99 26.79 42.12
C LYS A 68 -9.53 26.89 42.21
N LYS A 69 -10.17 27.51 41.21
CA LYS A 69 -11.62 27.60 41.09
C LYS A 69 -12.12 26.42 40.28
N MET A 70 -12.90 25.54 40.91
CA MET A 70 -13.59 24.46 40.21
C MET A 70 -14.75 25.06 39.41
N PRO A 71 -14.77 24.96 38.06
CA PRO A 71 -15.79 25.62 37.23
C PRO A 71 -17.19 25.02 37.45
N TYR A 72 -17.25 23.79 37.95
CA TYR A 72 -18.49 23.10 38.30
C TYR A 72 -18.43 22.77 39.78
N ALA A 73 -19.23 23.49 40.55
CA ALA A 73 -19.48 23.19 41.94
C ALA A 73 -20.97 22.91 42.09
N VAL A 74 -21.26 21.94 42.94
CA VAL A 74 -22.63 21.64 43.31
C VAL A 74 -23.09 22.69 44.33
N PRO A 75 -24.34 23.21 44.26
CA PRO A 75 -24.88 24.11 45.27
C PRO A 75 -24.77 23.50 46.68
N GLU A 76 -24.55 24.34 47.70
CA GLU A 76 -24.32 23.90 49.10
C GLU A 76 -25.40 22.94 49.61
N ASP A 77 -26.64 23.14 49.16
CA ASP A 77 -27.81 22.40 49.62
C ASP A 77 -28.25 21.25 48.69
N PHE A 78 -27.56 21.01 47.57
CA PHE A 78 -27.97 20.00 46.59
C PHE A 78 -28.09 18.60 47.22
N PHE A 79 -27.12 18.19 48.02
CA PHE A 79 -27.17 16.87 48.65
C PHE A 79 -28.24 16.83 49.74
N GLN A 80 -28.44 17.93 50.46
CA GLN A 80 -29.45 18.00 51.53
C GLN A 80 -30.87 17.89 50.96
N SER A 81 -31.18 18.63 49.89
CA SER A 81 -32.48 18.58 49.22
C SER A 81 -32.77 17.23 48.55
N ASN A 82 -31.75 16.61 47.95
CA ASN A 82 -31.92 15.30 47.30
C ASN A 82 -32.05 14.15 48.31
N ILE A 83 -31.35 14.22 49.45
CA ILE A 83 -31.46 13.23 50.53
C ILE A 83 -32.85 13.30 51.20
N GLU A 84 -33.44 14.49 51.30
CA GLU A 84 -34.80 14.65 51.84
C GLU A 84 -35.85 13.96 50.94
N GLY A 85 -35.71 14.06 49.61
CA GLY A 85 -36.49 13.27 48.65
C GLY A 85 -36.20 11.76 48.72
N LEU A 86 -34.99 11.37 49.15
CA LEU A 86 -34.58 9.98 49.32
C LEU A 86 -35.19 9.31 50.57
N LYS A 87 -35.70 10.06 51.55
CA LYS A 87 -36.43 9.47 52.68
C LYS A 87 -37.71 8.75 52.23
N ALA A 88 -38.28 9.15 51.09
CA ALA A 88 -39.38 8.44 50.43
C ALA A 88 -38.94 7.15 49.71
N PHE A 89 -37.63 6.95 49.50
CA PHE A 89 -37.06 5.73 48.92
C PHE A 89 -36.69 4.68 49.98
N THR A 90 -36.46 5.10 51.23
CA THR A 90 -36.07 4.21 52.33
C THR A 90 -37.26 3.63 53.11
N SER A 91 -38.48 4.11 52.85
CA SER A 91 -39.70 3.45 53.32
C SER A 91 -39.90 2.16 52.52
N GLU A 92 -40.04 1.02 53.23
CA GLU A 92 -40.28 -0.34 52.73
C GLU A 92 -41.58 -0.47 51.90
N SER A 93 -41.63 0.23 50.77
CA SER A 93 -42.67 0.15 49.76
C SER A 93 -42.12 -0.68 48.61
N GLU A 94 -42.67 -1.88 48.42
CA GLU A 94 -42.28 -2.90 47.43
C GLU A 94 -42.39 -2.42 45.96
N GLU A 95 -42.94 -1.24 45.72
CA GLU A 95 -43.01 -0.64 44.40
C GLU A 95 -42.11 0.59 44.37
N SER A 96 -41.06 0.53 43.55
CA SER A 96 -40.13 1.63 43.33
C SER A 96 -40.91 2.80 42.72
N LEU A 97 -41.19 3.82 43.52
CA LEU A 97 -41.85 5.06 43.09
C LEU A 97 -41.15 5.70 41.87
N VAL A 98 -39.89 5.38 41.61
CA VAL A 98 -39.16 5.71 40.36
C VAL A 98 -39.96 5.33 39.11
N LEU A 99 -40.60 4.15 39.11
CA LEU A 99 -41.42 3.68 38.00
C LEU A 99 -42.78 4.39 37.93
N SER A 100 -43.23 5.04 39.01
CA SER A 100 -44.43 5.88 39.00
C SER A 100 -44.15 7.32 38.51
N PHE A 101 -42.92 7.80 38.68
CA PHE A 101 -42.50 9.13 38.18
C PHE A 101 -42.05 9.11 36.72
N ILE A 102 -41.68 7.92 36.20
CA ILE A 102 -41.37 7.73 34.79
C ILE A 102 -42.68 7.33 34.11
N ASP A 103 -43.44 8.32 33.65
CA ASP A 103 -44.50 8.07 32.69
C ASP A 103 -43.89 7.31 31.50
N LYS A 104 -44.53 6.22 31.10
CA LYS A 104 -44.13 5.43 29.93
C LYS A 104 -44.52 6.17 28.66
N GLU A 105 -44.07 7.41 28.51
CA GLU A 105 -44.13 8.11 27.25
C GLU A 105 -43.06 7.50 26.35
N MET A 106 -43.49 7.02 25.18
CA MET A 106 -42.60 6.51 24.14
C MET A 106 -42.27 7.70 23.23
N PRO A 107 -41.16 8.46 23.45
CA PRO A 107 -40.88 9.69 22.71
C PRO A 107 -40.66 9.48 21.20
N TYR A 108 -40.46 8.22 20.80
CA TYR A 108 -40.25 7.83 19.43
C TYR A 108 -41.35 6.86 19.01
N GLU A 109 -42.30 7.36 18.24
CA GLU A 109 -43.26 6.54 17.53
C GLU A 109 -42.97 6.57 16.03
N VAL A 110 -43.12 5.42 15.40
CA VAL A 110 -42.97 5.31 13.96
C VAL A 110 -44.29 5.73 13.31
N PRO A 111 -44.28 6.54 12.23
CA PRO A 111 -45.49 6.93 11.53
C PRO A 111 -46.35 5.73 11.11
N ALA A 112 -47.67 5.88 11.16
CA ALA A 112 -48.61 4.86 10.77
C ALA A 112 -48.31 4.36 9.33
N GLY A 113 -48.18 3.03 9.17
CA GLY A 113 -47.91 2.41 7.88
C GLY A 113 -46.45 2.45 7.41
N TYR A 114 -45.49 2.96 8.19
CA TYR A 114 -44.06 2.93 7.84
C TYR A 114 -43.59 1.53 7.41
N PHE A 115 -43.79 0.52 8.27
CA PHE A 115 -43.36 -0.85 7.97
C PHE A 115 -44.19 -1.54 6.88
N ALA A 116 -45.42 -1.07 6.63
CA ALA A 116 -46.27 -1.61 5.55
C ALA A 116 -45.79 -1.14 4.18
N ASN A 117 -45.32 0.11 4.08
CA ASN A 117 -44.95 0.74 2.81
C ASN A 117 -43.46 0.59 2.47
N VAL A 118 -42.59 0.29 3.44
CA VAL A 118 -41.15 0.11 3.23
C VAL A 118 -40.82 -0.99 2.19
N PRO A 119 -41.44 -2.18 2.20
CA PRO A 119 -41.14 -3.22 1.21
C PRO A 119 -41.44 -2.76 -0.23
N GLU A 120 -42.55 -2.05 -0.42
CA GLU A 120 -42.96 -1.54 -1.73
C GLU A 120 -42.04 -0.42 -2.21
N GLN A 121 -41.68 0.53 -1.32
CA GLN A 121 -40.72 1.60 -1.61
C GLN A 121 -39.33 1.07 -1.95
N VAL A 122 -38.88 -0.01 -1.31
CA VAL A 122 -37.59 -0.65 -1.62
C VAL A 122 -37.67 -1.34 -2.98
N LEU A 123 -38.74 -2.09 -3.27
CA LEU A 123 -38.92 -2.74 -4.56
C LEU A 123 -39.02 -1.75 -5.71
N GLU A 124 -39.73 -0.63 -5.53
CA GLU A 124 -39.82 0.46 -6.51
C GLU A 124 -38.43 1.08 -6.78
N LYS A 125 -37.67 1.38 -5.72
CA LYS A 125 -36.32 1.93 -5.86
C LYS A 125 -35.32 0.96 -6.49
N VAL A 126 -35.48 -0.34 -6.26
CA VAL A 126 -34.59 -1.37 -6.85
C VAL A 126 -34.98 -1.66 -8.30
N SER A 127 -36.27 -1.74 -8.61
CA SER A 127 -36.77 -2.02 -9.97
C SER A 127 -36.72 -0.81 -10.92
N GLY A 128 -36.73 0.41 -10.37
CA GLY A 128 -36.65 1.67 -11.12
C GLY A 128 -35.26 2.06 -11.65
N HIS A 129 -34.25 1.19 -11.53
CA HIS A 129 -32.93 1.44 -12.13
C HIS A 129 -33.01 1.36 -13.66
N GLN A 130 -33.40 2.48 -14.27
CA GLN A 130 -33.09 2.80 -15.66
C GLN A 130 -31.62 2.48 -15.91
N ALA A 131 -31.34 1.67 -16.96
CA ALA A 131 -30.01 1.27 -17.37
C ALA A 131 -29.06 2.47 -17.28
N THR A 132 -28.13 2.45 -16.33
CA THR A 132 -27.18 3.53 -16.12
C THR A 132 -26.43 3.75 -17.42
N LYS A 133 -26.41 4.99 -17.92
CA LYS A 133 -25.74 5.34 -19.18
C LYS A 133 -24.26 5.05 -19.04
N VAL A 134 -23.85 3.87 -19.51
CA VAL A 134 -22.45 3.45 -19.55
C VAL A 134 -21.72 4.39 -20.50
N VAL A 135 -20.94 5.31 -19.93
CA VAL A 135 -20.03 6.16 -20.72
C VAL A 135 -18.71 5.39 -20.86
N PRO A 136 -18.34 4.95 -22.07
CA PRO A 136 -17.06 4.28 -22.27
C PRO A 136 -15.92 5.27 -22.01
N MET A 137 -15.08 4.99 -21.01
CA MET A 137 -13.96 5.87 -20.63
C MET A 137 -12.75 5.82 -21.60
N GLY A 138 -12.79 4.98 -22.63
CA GLY A 138 -11.68 4.82 -23.58
C GLY A 138 -11.81 5.72 -24.82
N ARG A 139 -11.35 6.98 -24.78
CA ARG A 139 -11.20 7.76 -26.02
C ARG A 139 -9.97 7.25 -26.80
N LYS A 140 -10.18 6.76 -28.03
CA LYS A 140 -9.14 6.20 -28.93
C LYS A 140 -8.12 7.27 -29.42
N ARG A 141 -7.33 7.87 -28.52
CA ARG A 141 -6.29 8.87 -28.87
C ARG A 141 -5.05 8.25 -29.53
N TRP A 142 -4.79 6.96 -29.26
CA TRP A 142 -3.71 6.17 -29.88
C TRP A 142 -3.79 6.12 -31.42
N MET A 143 -4.99 6.14 -32.01
CA MET A 143 -5.16 6.12 -33.46
C MET A 143 -4.61 7.40 -34.13
N ARG A 144 -4.63 8.55 -33.44
CA ARG A 144 -4.04 9.79 -33.95
C ARG A 144 -2.51 9.72 -33.97
N LEU A 145 -1.92 9.06 -32.97
CA LEU A 145 -0.47 8.82 -32.90
C LEU A 145 -0.02 7.83 -34.00
N ALA A 146 -0.79 6.77 -34.22
CA ALA A 146 -0.51 5.78 -35.26
C ALA A 146 -0.52 6.40 -36.67
N VAL A 147 -1.49 7.28 -36.97
CA VAL A 147 -1.53 8.01 -38.25
C VAL A 147 -0.33 8.94 -38.41
N ALA A 148 0.07 9.66 -37.35
CA ALA A 148 1.26 10.52 -37.41
C ALA A 148 2.54 9.71 -37.67
N ALA A 149 2.70 8.56 -36.99
CA ALA A 149 3.85 7.67 -37.22
C ALA A 149 3.87 7.10 -38.64
N ALA A 150 2.70 6.75 -39.20
CA ALA A 150 2.60 6.28 -40.58
C ALA A 150 3.02 7.37 -41.59
N VAL A 151 2.54 8.61 -41.42
CA VAL A 151 2.92 9.73 -42.30
C VAL A 151 4.42 10.04 -42.19
N ALA A 152 4.95 10.08 -40.96
CA ALA A 152 6.39 10.29 -40.73
C ALA A 152 7.23 9.15 -41.36
N GLY A 153 6.80 7.90 -41.20
CA GLY A 153 7.44 6.74 -41.82
C GLY A 153 7.45 6.82 -43.35
N ILE A 154 6.34 7.25 -43.97
CA ILE A 154 6.25 7.44 -45.43
C ILE A 154 7.21 8.54 -45.90
N MET A 155 7.31 9.67 -45.16
CA MET A 155 8.26 10.74 -45.47
C MET A 155 9.71 10.25 -45.39
N VAL A 156 10.08 9.54 -44.32
CA VAL A 156 11.43 9.00 -44.14
C VAL A 156 11.75 7.97 -45.23
N ALA A 157 10.84 7.04 -45.50
CA ALA A 157 11.02 6.02 -46.55
C ALA A 157 11.17 6.65 -47.94
N SER A 158 10.38 7.69 -48.24
CA SER A 158 10.47 8.43 -49.49
C SER A 158 11.79 9.20 -49.61
N GLY A 159 12.29 9.78 -48.52
CA GLY A 159 13.61 10.42 -48.46
C GLY A 159 14.75 9.43 -48.72
N ILE A 160 14.72 8.25 -48.08
CA ILE A 160 15.72 7.20 -48.30
C ILE A 160 15.65 6.66 -49.73
N PHE A 161 14.45 6.41 -50.26
CA PHE A 161 14.26 5.93 -51.62
C PHE A 161 14.80 6.94 -52.65
N TYR A 162 14.54 8.22 -52.45
CA TYR A 162 15.02 9.29 -53.32
C TYR A 162 16.54 9.46 -53.26
N PHE A 163 17.14 9.29 -52.08
CA PHE A 163 18.58 9.37 -51.89
C PHE A 163 19.30 8.14 -52.47
N ASN A 164 18.72 6.94 -52.30
CA ASN A 164 19.27 5.70 -52.85
C ASN A 164 19.18 5.66 -54.39
N ASN A 165 18.16 6.28 -54.98
CA ASN A 165 18.03 6.39 -56.44
C ASN A 165 18.88 7.52 -57.06
N ARG A 166 19.64 8.28 -56.24
CA ARG A 166 20.61 9.31 -56.69
C ARG A 166 22.07 8.87 -56.53
N GLY A 167 22.34 7.67 -56.02
CA GLY A 167 23.68 7.08 -55.93
C GLY A 167 23.90 6.04 -57.04
N GLY A 168 24.79 6.36 -57.99
CA GLY A 168 25.14 5.47 -59.10
C GLY A 168 25.84 4.17 -58.67
N SER A 169 25.49 3.12 -59.39
CA SER A 169 26.23 1.89 -59.72
C SER A 169 27.58 1.62 -59.01
N SER A 170 27.62 0.53 -58.22
CA SER A 170 28.77 -0.40 -58.26
C SER A 170 28.31 -1.82 -57.95
N VAL A 171 28.36 -2.66 -58.97
CA VAL A 171 28.08 -4.10 -58.95
C VAL A 171 29.30 -4.85 -58.42
N THR A 172 29.12 -5.73 -57.44
CA THR A 172 30.00 -6.90 -57.23
C THR A 172 29.13 -8.10 -56.88
N SER A 173 28.77 -8.89 -57.89
CA SER A 173 28.04 -10.16 -57.74
C SER A 173 29.03 -11.32 -57.71
N ASP A 174 29.17 -11.95 -56.54
CA ASP A 174 29.91 -13.21 -56.38
C ASP A 174 29.02 -14.41 -56.81
N PRO A 175 29.44 -15.22 -57.80
CA PRO A 175 28.65 -16.35 -58.31
C PRO A 175 28.40 -17.47 -57.29
N ALA A 176 29.12 -17.51 -56.15
CA ALA A 176 28.87 -18.49 -55.08
C ALA A 176 27.51 -18.30 -54.38
N MET A 177 26.94 -17.10 -54.43
CA MET A 177 25.67 -16.77 -53.75
C MET A 177 24.43 -17.21 -54.54
N ALA A 178 24.58 -17.47 -55.85
CA ALA A 178 23.50 -17.93 -56.71
C ALA A 178 23.18 -19.42 -56.53
N VAL A 179 24.21 -20.26 -56.29
CA VAL A 179 24.03 -21.70 -56.08
C VAL A 179 23.34 -21.99 -54.73
N LYS A 180 23.65 -21.21 -53.69
CA LYS A 180 23.06 -21.37 -52.35
C LYS A 180 21.55 -21.06 -52.30
N LYS A 181 21.06 -20.16 -53.15
CA LYS A 181 19.63 -19.81 -53.24
C LYS A 181 18.80 -20.81 -54.07
N ALA A 182 19.41 -21.47 -55.06
CA ALA A 182 18.70 -22.42 -55.91
C ALA A 182 18.36 -23.72 -55.17
N SER A 183 19.32 -24.29 -54.42
CA SER A 183 19.14 -25.57 -53.70
C SER A 183 18.04 -25.54 -52.64
N THR A 184 17.87 -24.42 -51.92
CA THR A 184 16.85 -24.30 -50.86
C THR A 184 15.42 -24.18 -51.37
N LYS A 185 15.23 -23.76 -52.63
CA LYS A 185 13.90 -23.61 -53.21
C LYS A 185 13.34 -24.97 -53.64
N GLU A 186 14.15 -25.78 -54.31
CA GLU A 186 13.76 -27.13 -54.74
C GLU A 186 13.50 -28.08 -53.56
N LEU A 187 14.27 -27.96 -52.47
CA LEU A 187 14.03 -28.72 -51.23
C LEU A 187 12.68 -28.38 -50.59
N ASN A 188 12.29 -27.10 -50.55
CA ASN A 188 11.00 -26.69 -49.99
C ASN A 188 9.83 -27.14 -50.87
N ASP A 189 10.00 -27.15 -52.19
CA ASP A 189 8.96 -27.65 -53.11
C ASP A 189 8.77 -29.18 -52.95
N PHE A 190 9.84 -29.94 -52.71
CA PHE A 190 9.73 -31.38 -52.40
C PHE A 190 9.05 -31.65 -51.05
N ILE A 191 9.44 -30.93 -49.99
CA ILE A 191 8.84 -31.05 -48.65
C ILE A 191 7.33 -30.76 -48.69
N ASN A 192 6.92 -29.73 -49.44
CA ASN A 192 5.52 -29.36 -49.57
C ASN A 192 4.73 -30.33 -50.47
N ALA A 193 5.37 -30.95 -51.47
CA ALA A 193 4.73 -31.92 -52.36
C ALA A 193 4.47 -33.27 -51.67
N THR A 194 5.19 -33.59 -50.59
CA THR A 194 4.96 -34.78 -49.75
C THR A 194 4.31 -34.41 -48.42
N ALA A 195 3.17 -33.71 -48.46
CA ALA A 195 2.28 -33.67 -47.31
C ALA A 195 1.52 -35.01 -47.22
N VAL A 196 2.07 -35.96 -46.46
CA VAL A 196 1.30 -37.12 -45.99
C VAL A 196 0.22 -36.59 -45.04
N THR A 197 -1.01 -36.69 -45.54
CA THR A 197 -2.24 -36.73 -44.78
C THR A 197 -2.15 -37.80 -43.70
N ASP A 198 -2.35 -37.44 -42.42
CA ASP A 198 -3.20 -38.29 -41.60
C ASP A 198 -3.94 -37.53 -40.50
N ASP A 199 -5.14 -38.05 -40.29
CA ASP A 199 -6.31 -37.58 -39.61
C ASP A 199 -6.23 -37.83 -38.09
N LYS A 200 -6.50 -36.79 -37.27
CA LYS A 200 -7.47 -36.82 -36.14
C LYS A 200 -7.19 -35.80 -35.03
N SER A 201 -8.32 -35.24 -34.57
CA SER A 201 -8.60 -34.73 -33.22
C SER A 201 -8.24 -33.27 -32.90
N GLN A 202 -9.27 -32.44 -33.03
CA GLN A 202 -9.45 -31.17 -32.34
C GLN A 202 -9.48 -31.39 -30.81
N VAL A 203 -8.61 -30.76 -30.03
CA VAL A 203 -8.89 -30.24 -28.66
C VAL A 203 -7.92 -29.09 -28.32
N THR A 204 -8.45 -27.88 -28.12
CA THR A 204 -7.90 -26.74 -27.32
C THR A 204 -6.57 -26.08 -27.73
N VAL A 205 -6.61 -25.04 -28.58
CA VAL A 205 -5.47 -24.11 -28.84
C VAL A 205 -5.74 -22.69 -28.31
N LYS A 206 -6.44 -22.53 -27.18
CA LYS A 206 -6.56 -21.22 -26.51
C LYS A 206 -5.79 -21.09 -25.19
N ASN A 207 -5.22 -22.17 -24.67
CA ASN A 207 -4.50 -22.14 -23.39
C ASN A 207 -2.96 -22.21 -23.51
N SER A 208 -2.40 -22.55 -24.68
CA SER A 208 -0.93 -22.64 -24.87
C SER A 208 -0.22 -21.29 -24.93
N LEU A 209 -0.89 -20.23 -25.39
CA LEU A 209 -0.30 -18.88 -25.49
C LEU A 209 -0.16 -18.16 -24.15
N LYS A 210 -0.93 -18.56 -23.11
CA LYS A 210 -0.80 -17.98 -21.76
C LYS A 210 0.31 -18.67 -20.97
N ALA A 211 0.42 -19.99 -21.08
CA ALA A 211 1.53 -20.74 -20.47
C ALA A 211 2.88 -20.25 -21.00
N ALA A 212 3.02 -20.10 -22.33
CA ALA A 212 4.26 -19.62 -22.93
C ALA A 212 4.65 -18.18 -22.53
N LYS A 213 3.70 -17.34 -22.09
CA LYS A 213 3.99 -15.97 -21.61
C LYS A 213 4.37 -15.91 -20.13
N ILE A 214 4.04 -16.92 -19.33
CA ILE A 214 4.39 -16.97 -17.90
C ILE A 214 5.88 -17.30 -17.71
N PHE A 215 6.50 -17.96 -18.70
CA PHE A 215 7.91 -18.37 -18.66
C PHE A 215 8.88 -17.43 -19.40
N VAL A 216 8.43 -16.24 -19.85
CA VAL A 216 9.30 -15.31 -20.60
C VAL A 216 10.41 -14.72 -19.72
N ASP A 217 10.16 -14.57 -18.41
CA ASP A 217 11.10 -13.97 -17.46
C ASP A 217 11.87 -15.00 -16.63
N VAL A 218 11.74 -16.29 -16.94
CA VAL A 218 12.48 -17.35 -16.23
C VAL A 218 13.73 -17.70 -17.03
N SER A 219 14.89 -17.66 -16.39
CA SER A 219 16.15 -18.03 -17.06
C SER A 219 16.27 -19.55 -17.21
N ASP A 220 16.95 -20.01 -18.27
CA ASP A 220 17.21 -21.46 -18.49
C ASP A 220 17.90 -22.13 -17.29
N LYS A 221 18.65 -21.35 -16.50
CA LYS A 221 19.31 -21.81 -15.27
C LYS A 221 18.29 -22.12 -14.16
N GLU A 222 17.30 -21.27 -13.95
CA GLU A 222 16.27 -21.47 -12.92
C GLU A 222 15.32 -22.62 -13.28
N LEU A 223 15.09 -22.84 -14.58
CA LEU A 223 14.34 -24.00 -15.07
C LEU A 223 15.07 -25.31 -14.75
N ASN A 224 16.38 -25.36 -14.94
CA ASN A 224 17.19 -26.53 -14.60
C ASN A 224 17.28 -26.73 -13.08
N ASP A 225 17.52 -25.67 -12.30
CA ASP A 225 17.55 -25.73 -10.83
C ASP A 225 16.20 -26.25 -10.26
N PHE A 226 15.07 -25.93 -10.91
CA PHE A 226 13.74 -26.44 -10.54
C PHE A 226 13.53 -27.91 -10.93
N LEU A 227 14.00 -28.31 -12.12
CA LEU A 227 13.92 -29.71 -12.56
C LEU A 227 14.75 -30.64 -11.66
N ASP A 228 15.90 -30.15 -11.18
CA ASP A 228 16.76 -30.89 -10.23
C ASP A 228 16.15 -30.97 -8.81
N GLN A 229 15.25 -30.05 -8.46
CA GLN A 229 14.55 -30.03 -7.17
C GLN A 229 13.23 -30.81 -7.18
N MET A 230 12.75 -31.22 -8.34
CA MET A 230 11.59 -32.11 -8.41
C MET A 230 12.03 -33.52 -8.02
N PRO A 231 11.44 -34.12 -6.97
CA PRO A 231 11.66 -35.53 -6.71
C PRO A 231 11.18 -36.31 -7.94
N THR A 232 12.09 -37.00 -8.62
CA THR A 232 11.71 -38.08 -9.53
C THR A 232 11.03 -39.15 -8.68
N ASP A 233 9.78 -39.50 -9.02
CA ASP A 233 8.96 -40.55 -8.39
C ASP A 233 9.56 -41.97 -8.62
N ASP A 234 10.84 -42.14 -8.32
CA ASP A 234 11.55 -43.41 -8.29
C ASP A 234 12.18 -43.55 -6.89
N GLU A 235 11.34 -43.61 -5.84
CA GLU A 235 11.59 -44.31 -4.57
C GLU A 235 10.37 -44.14 -3.63
N ILE A 236 9.23 -44.73 -4.01
CA ILE A 236 8.28 -45.24 -3.02
C ILE A 236 8.66 -46.71 -2.82
N ASP A 237 9.70 -46.95 -2.02
CA ASP A 237 9.98 -48.27 -1.47
C ASP A 237 8.92 -48.60 -0.41
N ILE A 238 7.93 -49.40 -0.82
CA ILE A 238 7.06 -50.13 0.10
C ILE A 238 7.74 -51.46 0.42
N ASN A 239 8.51 -51.50 1.50
CA ASN A 239 8.63 -52.67 2.38
C ASN A 239 9.29 -52.33 3.72
#